data_AF-A0A502IQR9-F1
#
_entry.id   AF-A0A502IQR9-F1
#
_cell.length_a   1.000
_cell.length_b   1.000
_cell.length_c   1.000
_cell.angle_alpha   90.00
_cell.angle_beta   90.00
_cell.angle_gamma   90.00
#
_symmetry.space_group_name_H-M   'P 1'
#
loop_
_entity.id
_entity.type
_entity.pdbx_description
1 polymer ?
#
loop_
_entity_poly.entity_id
_entity_poly.type
_entity_poly.pdbx_seq_one_letter_code
_entity_poly.pdbx_strand_id
1 'polypeptide(L)' 'MWVKWVSIHQSYGLPRAAEDYRQRLRLAHIRSRITSKKSGATYVYNLQVPIAEKDRALQVLHTMKKEMQL' A
#
# COMPACT_ATOMS: atom_id res chain seq x y z
N MET A 1 20.18 -11.37 -3.85
CA MET A 1 19.68 -10.61 -2.68
C MET A 1 18.16 -10.59 -2.75
N TRP A 2 17.47 -11.24 -1.80
CA TRP A 2 16.02 -11.41 -1.84
C TRP A 2 15.34 -10.17 -1.24
N VAL A 3 14.59 -9.42 -2.04
CA VAL A 3 13.82 -8.28 -1.53
C VAL A 3 12.61 -8.83 -0.78
N LYS A 4 12.62 -8.72 0.56
CA LYS A 4 11.48 -9.10 1.39
C LYS A 4 10.40 -8.04 1.26
N TRP A 5 9.22 -8.45 0.79
CA TRP A 5 8.05 -7.60 0.64
C TRP A 5 7.16 -7.73 1.87
N VAL A 6 6.69 -6.60 2.38
CA VAL A 6 5.81 -6.53 3.55
C VAL A 6 4.54 -5.76 3.21
N SER A 7 3.40 -6.27 3.65
CA SER A 7 2.11 -5.59 3.49
C SER A 7 2.00 -4.43 4.47
N ILE A 8 1.65 -3.24 3.99
CA ILE A 8 1.46 -2.02 4.80
C ILE A 8 0.01 -1.54 4.81
N HIS A 9 -0.80 -1.97 3.85
CA HIS A 9 -2.22 -1.63 3.79
C HIS A 9 -3.02 -2.75 3.13
N GLN A 10 -4.29 -2.89 3.54
CA GLN A 10 -5.24 -3.86 3.00
C GLN A 10 -6.54 -3.14 2.66
N SER A 11 -7.04 -3.34 1.45
CA SER A 11 -8.33 -2.82 0.99
C SER A 11 -9.25 -3.98 0.63
N TYR A 12 -10.46 -3.99 1.18
CA TYR A 12 -11.47 -5.02 0.95
C TYR A 12 -12.42 -4.55 -0.15
N GLY A 13 -12.55 -5.32 -1.22
CA GLY A 13 -13.51 -5.06 -2.32
C GLY A 13 -13.21 -3.84 -3.20
N LEU A 14 -12.30 -2.95 -2.81
CA LEU A 14 -12.02 -1.70 -3.53
C LEU A 14 -10.58 -1.66 -4.08
N PRO A 15 -10.36 -2.05 -5.35
CA PRO A 15 -9.04 -1.94 -5.98
C PRO A 15 -8.59 -0.49 -6.13
N ARG A 16 -9.53 0.46 -6.31
CA ARG A 16 -9.23 1.89 -6.49
C ARG A 16 -8.50 2.49 -5.29
N ALA A 17 -8.93 2.16 -4.07
CA ALA A 17 -8.28 2.66 -2.86
C ALA A 17 -6.82 2.18 -2.77
N ALA A 18 -6.57 0.90 -3.05
CA ALA A 18 -5.22 0.35 -3.04
C ALA A 18 -4.32 0.98 -4.12
N GLU A 19 -4.87 1.30 -5.29
CA GLU A 19 -4.13 1.95 -6.39
C GLU A 19 -3.80 3.41 -6.09
N ASP A 20 -4.70 4.15 -5.43
CA ASP A 20 -4.44 5.54 -5.00
C ASP A 20 -3.24 5.60 -4.04
N TYR A 21 -3.23 4.72 -3.02
CA TYR A 21 -2.09 4.60 -2.11
C TYR A 21 -0.79 4.22 -2.83
N ARG A 22 -0.86 3.31 -3.82
CA ARG A 22 0.30 2.93 -4.63
C ARG A 22 0.83 4.12 -5.44
N GLN A 23 -0.06 4.94 -6.01
CA GLN A 23 0.32 6.14 -6.73
C GLN A 23 1.03 7.15 -5.81
N ARG A 24 0.53 7.37 -4.59
CA ARG A 24 1.20 8.25 -3.61
C ARG A 24 2.60 7.75 -3.25
N LEU A 25 2.76 6.45 -3.02
CA LEU A 25 4.08 5.85 -2.75
C LEU A 25 5.02 5.98 -3.95
N ARG A 26 4.49 5.84 -5.18
CA ARG A 26 5.27 6.04 -6.41
C ARG A 26 5.77 7.48 -6.53
N LEU A 27 4.94 8.47 -6.21
CA LEU A 27 5.34 9.89 -6.16
C LEU A 27 6.42 10.15 -5.11
N ALA A 28 6.41 9.41 -4.00
CA ALA A 28 7.46 9.43 -2.99
C ALA A 28 8.71 8.60 -3.35
N HIS A 29 8.82 8.11 -4.60
CA HIS A 29 9.88 7.24 -5.10
C HIS A 29 10.04 5.91 -4.36
N ILE A 30 8.97 5.42 -3.71
CA ILE A 30 8.95 4.14 -2.98
C ILE A 30 8.44 3.05 -3.90
N ARG A 31 9.16 1.92 -3.97
CA ARG A 31 8.69 0.76 -4.72
C ARG A 31 7.50 0.13 -4.00
N SER A 32 6.42 -0.06 -4.73
CA SER A 32 5.21 -0.69 -4.19
C SER A 32 4.59 -1.63 -5.22
N ARG A 33 3.93 -2.66 -4.71
CA ARG A 33 3.14 -3.61 -5.52
C ARG A 33 1.82 -3.91 -4.84
N ILE A 34 0.78 -4.16 -5.64
CA ILE A 34 -0.52 -4.61 -5.13
C ILE A 34 -0.62 -6.10 -5.41
N THR A 35 -1.05 -6.85 -4.40
CA THR A 35 -1.36 -8.27 -4.53
C THR A 35 -2.81 -8.49 -4.16
N SER A 36 -3.59 -9.09 -5.05
CA SER A 36 -4.96 -9.48 -4.76
C SER A 36 -5.00 -10.92 -4.24
N LYS A 37 -5.83 -11.15 -3.22
CA LYS A 37 -6.13 -12.48 -2.70
C LYS A 37 -7.64 -12.60 -2.53
N LYS A 38 -8.22 -13.69 -3.04
CA LYS A 38 -9.63 -14.00 -2.79
C LYS A 38 -9.78 -14.49 -1.35
N SER A 39 -10.71 -13.90 -0.61
CA SER A 39 -11.05 -14.26 0.78
C SER A 39 -12.56 -14.48 0.85
N GLY A 40 -12.99 -15.74 0.73
CA GLY A 40 -14.41 -16.10 0.64
C GLY A 40 -15.08 -15.47 -0.59
N ALA A 41 -16.09 -14.62 -0.37
CA ALA A 41 -16.84 -13.92 -1.40
C ALA A 41 -16.21 -12.58 -1.83
N THR A 42 -15.14 -12.11 -1.17
CA THR A 42 -14.56 -10.78 -1.40
C THR A 42 -13.10 -10.87 -1.83
N TYR A 43 -12.63 -9.90 -2.62
CA TYR A 43 -11.21 -9.73 -2.92
C TYR A 43 -10.54 -8.78 -1.93
N VAL A 44 -9.39 -9.20 -1.43
CA VAL A 44 -8.51 -8.38 -0.57
C VAL A 44 -7.32 -7.94 -1.39
N TYR A 45 -7.12 -6.64 -1.49
CA TYR A 45 -5.99 -6.02 -2.18
C TYR A 45 -4.97 -5.58 -1.13
N ASN A 46 -3.80 -6.21 -1.13
CA ASN A 46 -2.72 -5.90 -0.19
C ASN A 46 -1.67 -5.05 -0.90
N LEU A 47 -1.42 -3.87 -0.37
CA LEU A 47 -0.32 -3.00 -0.80
C LEU A 47 0.95 -3.40 -0.07
N GLN A 48 1.97 -3.77 -0.83
CA GLN A 48 3.25 -4.24 -0.33
C GLN A 48 4.39 -3.34 -0.76
N VAL A 49 5.36 -3.17 0.13
CA VAL A 49 6.61 -2.43 -0.11
C VAL A 49 7.82 -3.28 0.32
N PRO A 50 9.03 -3.00 -0.18
CA PRO A 50 10.25 -3.58 0.37
C PRO A 50 10.37 -3.27 1.86
N ILE A 51 10.83 -4.24 2.65
CA ILE A 51 11.00 -4.07 4.10
C ILE A 51 11.89 -2.88 4.46
N ALA A 52 12.91 -2.59 3.62
CA ALA A 52 13.80 -1.44 3.78
C ALA A 52 13.08 -0.10 3.65
N GLU A 53 11.96 -0.04 2.92
CA GLU A 53 11.18 1.17 2.70
C GLU A 53 9.90 1.22 3.56
N LYS A 54 9.67 0.20 4.42
CA LYS A 54 8.44 0.07 5.23
C LYS A 54 8.17 1.32 6.06
N ASP A 55 9.18 1.79 6.80
CA ASP A 55 9.02 2.91 7.73
C ASP A 55 8.67 4.20 6.98
N ARG A 56 9.42 4.49 5.93
CA ARG A 56 9.19 5.64 5.04
C ARG A 56 7.82 5.58 4.37
N ALA A 57 7.39 4.40 3.92
CA ALA A 57 6.08 4.21 3.32
C ALA A 57 4.95 4.48 4.31
N LEU A 58 5.09 4.01 5.56
CA LEU A 58 4.11 4.29 6.60
C LEU A 58 4.03 5.79 6.93
N GLN A 59 5.15 6.49 6.98
CA GLN A 59 5.17 7.94 7.17
C GLN A 59 4.43 8.68 6.04
N VAL A 60 4.69 8.34 4.78
CA VAL A 60 4.01 8.94 3.62
C VAL A 60 2.50 8.71 3.68
N LEU A 61 2.06 7.48 3.99
CA LEU A 61 0.65 7.14 4.13
C LEU A 61 -0.01 7.89 5.30
N HIS A 62 0.72 8.06 6.40
CA HIS A 62 0.22 8.79 7.58
C HIS A 62 0.05 10.29 7.28
N THR A 63 1.01 10.90 6.58
CA THR A 63 0.89 12.29 6.10
C THR A 63 -0.30 12.45 5.16
N MET A 64 -0.46 11.55 4.19
CA MET A 64 -1.60 11.57 3.27
C MET A 64 -2.95 11.48 4.01
N LYS A 65 -3.07 10.60 5.02
CA LYS A 65 -4.30 10.51 5.82
C LYS A 65 -4.61 11.81 6.56
N LYS A 66 -3.59 12.50 7.08
CA LYS A 66 -3.77 13.82 7.72
C LYS A 66 -4.21 14.88 6.70
N GLU A 67 -3.66 14.87 5.49
CA GLU A 67 -4.05 15.79 4.42
C GLU A 67 -5.48 15.55 3.93
N MET A 68 -5.96 14.30 3.89
CA MET A 68 -7.34 13.96 3.49
C MET A 68 -8.40 14.24 4.57
N GLN A 69 -8.01 14.51 5.81
CA GLN A 69 -8.94 14.81 6.91
C GLN A 69 -9.15 16.32 7.14
N LEU A 70 -8.52 17.17 6.33
CA LEU A 70 -8.71 18.63 6.28
C LEU A 70 -9.56 19.02 5.07
#